data_AF-A0A6B1I692-F1
#
_entry.id   AF-A0A6B1I692-F1
#
_cell.length_a   1.000
_cell.length_b   1.000
_cell.length_c   1.000
_cell.angle_alpha   90.00
_cell.angle_beta   90.00
_cell.angle_gamma   90.00
#
_symmetry.space_group_name_H-M   'P 1'
#
loop_
_entity.id
_entity.type
_entity.pdbx_description
1 polymer ?
#
loop_
_entity_poly.entity_id
_entity_poly.type
_entity_poly.pdbx_seq_one_letter_code
_entity_poly.pdbx_strand_id
1 'polypeptide(L)'
;MEALKKATYITVISVSLILCVIFVLMAIPNLATTWEHHQERIDPDEAIAAIRDDAAYRALYERYPDAVERVNQDRYQVELEAGVMNTDTGNQLVLRIYAFPGDRHITVHCFYMANDEEQYVDGLFAAEFVRTTDCISAP
;
A
#
# COMPACT_ATOMS: atom_id res chain seq x y z
N MET A 1 -49.31 17.96 30.08
CA MET A 1 -48.06 18.52 30.63
C MET A 1 -46.83 17.64 30.36
N GLU A 2 -46.92 16.31 30.44
CA GLU A 2 -45.75 15.42 30.19
C GLU A 2 -45.25 15.43 28.74
N ALA A 3 -46.15 15.50 27.75
CA ALA A 3 -45.77 15.54 26.33
C ALA A 3 -44.95 16.80 25.97
N LEU A 4 -45.29 17.95 26.58
CA LEU A 4 -44.56 19.20 26.40
C LEU A 4 -43.15 19.10 27.00
N LYS A 5 -43.00 18.51 28.20
CA LYS A 5 -41.70 18.28 28.84
C LYS A 5 -40.81 17.34 28.02
N LYS A 6 -41.36 16.26 27.46
CA LYS A 6 -40.62 15.33 26.60
C LYS A 6 -40.18 15.99 25.30
N ALA A 7 -41.05 16.78 24.66
CA ALA A 7 -40.70 17.52 23.45
C ALA A 7 -39.59 18.54 23.71
N THR A 8 -39.69 19.34 24.78
CA THR A 8 -38.64 20.31 25.16
C THR A 8 -37.32 19.62 25.47
N TYR A 9 -37.35 18.47 26.16
CA TYR A 9 -36.14 17.70 26.49
C TYR A 9 -35.42 17.19 25.24
N ILE A 10 -36.18 16.66 24.27
CA ILE A 10 -35.64 16.22 22.98
C ILE A 10 -35.04 17.40 22.22
N THR A 11 -35.74 18.54 22.14
CA THR A 11 -35.23 19.73 21.44
C THR A 11 -33.95 20.26 22.07
N VAL A 12 -33.88 20.33 23.41
CA VAL A 12 -32.68 20.80 24.13
C VAL A 12 -31.49 19.86 23.91
N ILE A 13 -31.70 18.54 23.98
CA ILE A 13 -30.63 17.56 23.72
C ILE A 13 -30.15 17.65 22.27
N SER A 14 -31.07 17.72 21.31
CA SER A 14 -30.70 17.80 19.89
C SER A 14 -29.93 19.08 19.58
N VAL A 15 -30.36 20.22 20.12
CA VAL A 15 -29.64 21.50 19.94
C VAL A 15 -28.28 21.45 20.62
N SER A 16 -28.18 20.86 21.81
CA SER A 16 -26.89 20.72 22.52
C SER A 16 -25.91 19.81 21.77
N LEU A 17 -26.41 18.73 21.16
CA LEU A 17 -25.63 17.84 20.30
C LEU A 17 -25.11 18.57 19.06
N ILE A 18 -25.98 19.30 18.37
CA ILE A 18 -25.60 20.08 17.18
C ILE A 18 -24.56 21.15 17.55
N LEU A 19 -24.76 21.87 18.66
CA LEU A 19 -23.81 22.86 19.14
C LEU A 19 -22.46 22.23 19.55
N CYS A 20 -22.48 21.03 20.16
CA CYS A 20 -21.25 20.27 20.43
C CYS A 20 -20.51 19.88 19.15
N VAL A 21 -21.21 19.36 18.14
CA VAL A 21 -20.60 19.00 16.85
C VAL A 21 -19.98 20.23 16.18
N ILE A 22 -20.72 21.35 16.14
CA ILE A 22 -20.23 22.61 15.61
C ILE A 22 -19.02 23.13 16.40
N PHE A 23 -19.06 23.03 17.73
CA PHE A 23 -17.94 23.44 18.59
C PHE A 23 -16.69 22.58 18.35
N VAL A 24 -16.83 21.26 18.21
CA VAL A 24 -15.72 20.36 17.87
C VAL A 24 -15.13 20.71 16.49
N LEU A 25 -15.99 20.98 15.50
CA LEU A 25 -15.56 21.40 14.16
C LEU A 25 -14.85 22.77 14.15
N MET A 26 -15.20 23.69 15.06
CA MET A 26 -14.55 25.00 15.19
C MET A 26 -13.28 24.98 16.07
N ALA A 27 -13.26 24.15 17.12
CA ALA A 27 -12.17 24.09 18.10
C ALA A 27 -10.96 23.31 17.58
N ILE A 28 -11.16 22.43 16.60
CA ILE A 28 -10.08 21.72 15.90
C ILE A 28 -10.01 22.29 14.49
N PRO A 29 -9.32 23.44 14.30
CA PRO A 29 -9.00 23.90 12.95
C PRO A 29 -8.26 22.76 12.25
N ASN A 30 -8.70 22.45 11.03
CA ASN A 30 -8.24 21.38 10.15
C ASN A 30 -8.93 20.01 10.21
N LEU A 31 -9.91 19.74 11.07
CA LEU A 31 -10.59 18.43 11.04
C LEU A 31 -11.29 18.14 9.69
N ALA A 32 -11.70 19.19 8.96
CA ALA A 32 -12.22 19.10 7.60
C ALA A 32 -11.14 19.11 6.50
N THR A 33 -9.95 19.66 6.76
CA THR A 33 -8.86 19.78 5.78
C THR A 33 -7.84 18.64 5.87
N THR A 34 -7.83 17.83 6.94
CA THR A 34 -6.99 16.61 6.99
C THR A 34 -7.31 15.65 5.85
N TRP A 35 -8.55 15.68 5.32
CA TRP A 35 -8.93 14.88 4.16
C TRP A 35 -8.31 15.42 2.85
N GLU A 36 -8.13 16.73 2.71
CA GLU A 36 -7.54 17.36 1.52
C GLU A 36 -6.00 17.44 1.58
N HIS A 37 -5.39 17.33 2.76
CA HIS A 37 -3.92 17.32 2.95
C HIS A 37 -3.25 15.96 2.70
N HIS A 38 -4.00 14.90 2.40
CA HIS A 38 -3.44 13.57 2.10
C HIS A 38 -3.31 13.25 0.59
N GLN A 39 -3.46 14.24 -0.29
CA GLN A 39 -3.22 14.08 -1.74
C GLN A 39 -1.98 14.86 -2.20
N GLU A 40 -0.86 14.67 -1.50
CA GLU A 40 0.43 15.08 -2.06
C GLU A 40 0.70 14.23 -3.31
N ARG A 41 1.06 14.90 -4.40
CA ARG A 41 1.45 14.19 -5.63
C ARG A 41 2.84 13.61 -5.42
N ILE A 42 3.03 12.38 -5.88
CA ILE A 42 4.35 11.77 -5.93
C ILE A 42 5.09 12.25 -7.18
N ASP A 43 6.39 12.56 -7.05
CA ASP A 43 7.27 12.71 -8.22
C ASP A 43 7.65 11.31 -8.71
N PRO A 44 7.21 10.89 -9.92
CA PRO A 44 7.43 9.53 -10.38
C PRO A 44 8.91 9.16 -10.52
N ASP A 45 9.76 10.11 -10.91
CA ASP A 45 11.18 9.83 -11.13
C ASP A 45 11.91 9.63 -9.80
N GLU A 46 11.59 10.46 -8.80
CA GLU A 46 12.09 10.30 -7.44
C GLU A 46 11.63 8.98 -6.81
N ALA A 47 10.35 8.62 -7.00
CA ALA A 47 9.79 7.37 -6.50
C ALA A 47 10.48 6.15 -7.13
N ILE A 48 10.69 6.14 -8.44
CA ILE A 48 11.37 5.04 -9.13
C ILE A 48 12.81 4.91 -8.64
N ALA A 49 13.52 6.03 -8.48
CA ALA A 49 14.89 6.01 -7.95
C ALA A 49 14.93 5.42 -6.53
N ALA A 50 14.01 5.84 -5.66
CA ALA A 50 13.90 5.33 -4.30
C ALA A 50 13.50 3.85 -4.24
N ILE A 51 12.66 3.39 -5.16
CA ILE A 51 12.30 1.97 -5.31
C ILE A 51 13.50 1.14 -5.75
N ARG A 52 14.29 1.61 -6.73
CA ARG A 52 15.46 0.88 -7.23
C ARG A 52 16.60 0.79 -6.22
N ASP A 53 16.63 1.67 -5.22
CA ASP A 53 17.54 1.54 -4.07
C ASP A 53 17.00 0.58 -2.98
N ASP A 54 15.79 0.03 -3.12
CA ASP A 54 15.27 -0.93 -2.15
C ASP A 54 16.12 -2.22 -2.11
N ALA A 55 16.31 -2.78 -0.91
CA ALA A 55 17.10 -3.99 -0.72
C ALA A 55 16.49 -5.20 -1.42
N ALA A 56 15.16 -5.29 -1.53
CA ALA A 56 14.49 -6.38 -2.23
C ALA A 56 14.65 -6.28 -3.75
N TYR A 57 14.56 -5.05 -4.29
CA TYR A 57 14.85 -4.79 -5.70
C TYR A 57 16.28 -5.18 -6.07
N ARG A 58 17.26 -4.73 -5.28
CA ARG A 58 18.66 -5.11 -5.49
C ARG A 58 18.89 -6.61 -5.36
N ALA A 59 18.32 -7.24 -4.34
CA ALA A 59 18.42 -8.69 -4.16
C ALA A 59 17.84 -9.48 -5.35
N LEU A 60 16.76 -8.99 -5.98
CA LEU A 60 16.19 -9.62 -7.16
C LEU A 60 17.16 -9.56 -8.33
N TYR A 61 17.68 -8.39 -8.67
CA TYR A 61 18.60 -8.21 -9.81
C TYR A 61 20.01 -8.78 -9.58
N GLU A 62 20.45 -8.89 -8.33
CA GLU A 62 21.68 -9.62 -7.96
C GLU A 62 21.55 -11.12 -8.25
N ARG A 63 20.37 -11.70 -7.97
CA ARG A 63 20.13 -13.14 -8.13
C ARG A 63 19.64 -13.53 -9.53
N TYR A 64 18.80 -12.68 -10.14
CA TYR A 64 18.18 -12.87 -11.44
C TYR A 64 18.42 -11.61 -12.30
N PRO A 65 19.61 -11.47 -12.91
CA PRO A 65 19.96 -10.28 -13.70
C PRO A 65 19.08 -10.04 -14.92
N ASP A 66 18.37 -11.07 -15.37
CA ASP A 66 17.44 -11.09 -16.49
C ASP A 66 15.98 -10.82 -16.09
N ALA A 67 15.71 -10.48 -14.82
CA ALA A 67 14.37 -10.11 -14.37
C ALA A 67 13.81 -8.94 -15.19
N VAL A 68 12.55 -9.08 -15.62
CA VAL A 68 11.85 -8.09 -16.43
C VAL A 68 11.17 -7.08 -15.53
N GLU A 69 11.38 -5.79 -15.79
CA GLU A 69 10.76 -4.66 -15.08
C GLU A 69 9.56 -4.12 -15.85
N ARG A 70 8.50 -3.76 -15.12
CA ARG A 70 7.37 -2.98 -15.59
C ARG A 70 7.05 -1.90 -14.57
N VAL A 71 6.96 -0.66 -15.04
CA VAL A 71 6.56 0.48 -14.21
C VAL A 71 5.16 0.93 -14.60
N ASN A 72 4.28 1.04 -13.62
CA ASN A 72 2.93 1.56 -13.74
C ASN A 72 2.83 2.82 -12.86
N GLN A 73 2.41 3.93 -13.46
CA GLN A 73 2.44 5.24 -12.80
C GLN A 73 1.07 5.88 -12.88
N ASP A 74 0.61 6.43 -11.75
CA ASP A 74 -0.49 7.38 -11.73
C ASP A 74 -0.15 8.62 -10.88
N ARG A 75 -1.13 9.49 -10.65
CA ARG A 75 -0.92 10.77 -9.96
C ARG A 75 -0.62 10.63 -8.46
N TYR A 76 -0.90 9.48 -7.87
CA TYR A 76 -0.87 9.25 -6.42
C TYR A 76 -0.07 8.01 -6.02
N GLN A 77 0.30 7.16 -6.97
CA GLN A 77 1.13 6.00 -6.71
C GLN A 77 2.08 5.72 -7.89
N VAL A 78 3.22 5.13 -7.56
CA VAL A 78 4.09 4.45 -8.52
C VAL A 78 4.19 3.00 -8.11
N GLU A 79 3.87 2.11 -9.04
CA GLU A 79 4.05 0.68 -8.90
C GLU A 79 5.21 0.25 -9.82
N LEU A 80 6.22 -0.35 -9.22
CA LEU A 80 7.26 -1.07 -9.95
C LEU A 80 7.07 -2.56 -9.70
N GLU A 81 6.86 -3.30 -10.78
CA GLU A 81 6.81 -4.75 -10.78
C GLU A 81 8.06 -5.27 -11.48
N ALA A 82 8.79 -6.17 -10.83
CA ALA A 82 9.94 -6.84 -11.42
C ALA A 82 9.84 -8.33 -11.16
N GLY A 83 10.10 -9.16 -12.16
CA GLY A 83 9.94 -10.60 -11.97
C GLY A 83 10.69 -11.45 -12.98
N VAL A 84 10.82 -12.72 -12.63
CA VAL A 84 11.45 -13.76 -13.44
C VAL A 84 10.54 -14.98 -13.48
N MET A 85 10.57 -15.70 -14.59
CA MET A 85 9.79 -16.91 -14.80
C MET A 85 10.70 -18.04 -15.26
N ASN A 86 10.56 -19.22 -14.67
CA ASN A 86 11.11 -20.44 -15.24
C ASN A 86 10.16 -20.92 -16.35
N THR A 87 10.61 -20.94 -17.60
CA THR A 87 9.77 -21.34 -18.73
C THR A 87 9.47 -22.84 -18.79
N ASP A 88 10.27 -23.66 -18.12
CA ASP A 88 10.12 -25.12 -18.12
C ASP A 88 9.06 -25.56 -17.09
N THR A 89 9.08 -24.97 -15.88
CA THR A 89 8.13 -25.29 -14.80
C THR A 89 6.94 -24.33 -14.74
N GLY A 90 7.06 -23.16 -15.37
CA GLY A 90 6.08 -22.08 -15.28
C GLY A 90 6.17 -21.25 -14.00
N ASN A 91 7.03 -21.63 -13.04
CA ASN A 91 7.14 -20.92 -11.76
C ASN A 91 7.56 -19.47 -11.96
N GLN A 92 6.97 -18.56 -11.17
CA GLN A 92 7.18 -17.12 -11.29
C GLN A 92 7.53 -16.51 -9.95
N LEU A 93 8.56 -15.68 -9.92
CA LEU A 93 8.91 -14.84 -8.79
C LEU A 93 8.68 -13.39 -9.19
N VAL A 94 7.78 -12.70 -8.49
CA VAL A 94 7.35 -11.34 -8.80
C VAL A 94 7.49 -10.47 -7.56
N LEU A 95 8.38 -9.48 -7.64
CA LEU A 95 8.51 -8.38 -6.69
C LEU A 95 7.60 -7.23 -7.15
N ARG A 96 6.82 -6.67 -6.23
CA ARG A 96 6.05 -5.44 -6.44
C ARG A 96 6.42 -4.44 -5.37
N ILE A 97 6.70 -3.22 -5.77
CA ILE A 97 6.95 -2.12 -4.86
C ILE A 97 6.04 -0.97 -5.24
N TYR A 98 5.16 -0.61 -4.31
CA TYR A 98 4.25 0.52 -4.41
C TYR A 98 4.81 1.67 -3.60
N ALA A 99 5.05 2.80 -4.24
CA ALA A 99 5.39 4.05 -3.59
C ALA A 99 4.14 4.95 -3.54
N PHE A 100 3.80 5.37 -2.33
CA PHE A 100 2.74 6.34 -2.03
C PHE A 100 3.37 7.58 -1.38
N PRO A 101 2.65 8.71 -1.28
CA PRO A 101 3.16 9.88 -0.57
C PRO A 101 3.47 9.53 0.90
N GLY A 102 4.76 9.57 1.25
CA GLY A 102 5.24 9.29 2.60
C GLY A 102 5.24 7.82 3.02
N ASP A 103 4.89 6.88 2.14
CA ASP A 103 4.85 5.44 2.46
C ASP A 103 5.30 4.58 1.28
N ARG A 104 5.72 3.34 1.56
CA ARG A 104 6.10 2.36 0.55
C ARG A 104 5.72 0.96 1.00
N HIS A 105 5.00 0.25 0.13
CA HIS A 105 4.65 -1.15 0.33
C HIS A 105 5.46 -2.03 -0.61
N ILE A 106 5.99 -3.13 -0.09
CA ILE A 106 6.87 -4.04 -0.82
C ILE A 106 6.33 -5.45 -0.65
N THR A 107 5.99 -6.11 -1.74
CA THR A 107 5.53 -7.49 -1.72
C THR A 107 6.33 -8.34 -2.67
N VAL A 108 6.51 -9.61 -2.31
CA VAL A 108 7.10 -10.62 -3.18
C VAL A 108 6.17 -11.81 -3.22
N HIS A 109 5.82 -12.21 -4.43
CA HIS A 109 5.01 -13.37 -4.72
C HIS A 109 5.89 -14.41 -5.41
N CYS A 110 5.81 -15.65 -4.93
CA CYS A 110 6.26 -16.81 -5.67
C CYS A 110 5.05 -17.67 -6.04
N PHE A 111 4.88 -17.92 -7.33
CA PHE A 111 3.85 -18.79 -7.88
C PHE A 111 4.48 -20.11 -8.32
N TYR A 112 4.12 -21.20 -7.66
CA TYR A 112 4.52 -22.56 -8.02
C TYR A 112 3.43 -23.18 -8.91
N MET A 113 3.60 -23.10 -10.24
CA MET A 113 2.55 -23.46 -11.19
C MET A 113 2.25 -24.96 -11.22
N ALA A 114 3.22 -25.80 -10.86
CA ALA A 114 3.04 -27.26 -10.82
C ALA A 114 1.97 -27.71 -9.81
N ASN A 115 1.82 -26.98 -8.69
CA ASN A 115 0.96 -27.36 -7.57
C ASN A 115 -0.11 -26.32 -7.20
N ASP A 116 -0.23 -25.23 -7.98
CA ASP A 116 -1.14 -24.10 -7.69
C ASP A 116 -0.92 -23.49 -6.29
N GLU A 117 0.35 -23.47 -5.85
CA GLU A 117 0.75 -22.89 -4.57
C GLU A 117 1.32 -21.49 -4.76
N GLU A 118 0.88 -20.55 -3.93
CA GLU A 118 1.43 -19.19 -3.86
C GLU A 118 2.08 -18.97 -2.49
N GLN A 119 3.34 -18.51 -2.51
CA GLN A 119 4.00 -17.98 -1.32
C GLN A 119 4.12 -16.47 -1.43
N TYR A 120 3.76 -15.80 -0.34
CA TYR A 120 3.68 -14.35 -0.26
C TYR A 120 4.47 -13.84 0.94
N VAL A 121 5.30 -12.82 0.70
CA VAL A 121 6.00 -12.08 1.76
C VAL A 121 5.78 -10.58 1.54
N ASP A 122 5.46 -9.89 2.62
CA ASP A 122 5.29 -8.43 2.68
C ASP A 122 6.33 -7.80 3.63
N GLY A 123 6.80 -6.61 3.28
CA GLY A 123 7.59 -5.76 4.15
C GLY A 123 9.04 -6.20 4.35
N LEU A 124 9.51 -6.17 5.61
CA LEU A 124 10.94 -6.17 5.96
C LEU A 124 11.74 -7.39 5.48
N PHE A 125 11.07 -8.52 5.26
CA PHE A 125 11.72 -9.79 4.91
C PHE A 125 11.74 -10.06 3.39
N ALA A 126 11.20 -9.17 2.57
CA ALA A 126 11.13 -9.33 1.11
C ALA A 126 12.51 -9.62 0.49
N ALA A 127 13.56 -8.87 0.88
CA ALA A 127 14.90 -9.08 0.38
C ALA A 127 15.49 -10.45 0.76
N GLU A 128 15.27 -10.88 2.00
CA GLU A 128 15.74 -12.19 2.46
C GLU A 128 15.00 -13.33 1.77
N PHE A 129 13.69 -13.19 1.58
CA PHE A 129 12.88 -14.13 0.83
C PHE A 129 13.40 -14.28 -0.60
N VAL A 130 13.67 -13.18 -1.32
CA VAL A 130 14.25 -13.23 -2.68
C VAL A 130 15.61 -13.93 -2.71
N ARG A 131 16.46 -13.72 -1.70
CA ARG A 131 17.79 -14.36 -1.61
C ARG A 131 17.75 -15.84 -1.31
N THR A 132 16.71 -16.31 -0.63
CA THR A 132 16.67 -17.68 -0.08
C THR A 132 15.64 -18.58 -0.74
N THR A 133 14.63 -18.01 -1.41
CA THR A 133 13.57 -18.77 -2.07
C THR A 133 14.13 -19.70 -3.15
N ASP A 134 13.53 -20.87 -3.30
CA ASP A 134 13.81 -21.83 -4.37
C ASP A 134 12.80 -21.72 -5.51
N CYS A 135 11.87 -20.75 -5.47
CA CYS A 135 10.76 -20.54 -6.41
C CYS A 135 11.04 -20.95 -7.87
N ILE A 136 12.08 -20.35 -8.45
CA ILE A 136 12.44 -20.49 -9.86
C ILE A 136 13.14 -21.83 -10.15
N SER A 137 13.78 -22.42 -9.14
CA SER A 137 14.53 -23.67 -9.25
C SER A 137 13.75 -24.89 -8.76
N ALA A 138 12.58 -24.69 -8.16
CA ALA A 138 11.73 -25.76 -7.68
C ALA A 138 11.19 -26.61 -8.86
N PRO A 139 11.17 -27.95 -8.70
CA PRO A 139 10.76 -28.88 -9.75
C PRO A 139 9.26 -28.83 -10.06
#